data_AF-A0A4R0Y1Z1-F1
#
_entry.id   AF-A0A4R0Y1Z1-F1
#
_cell.length_a   1.000
_cell.length_b   1.000
_cell.length_c   1.000
_cell.angle_alpha   90.00
_cell.angle_beta   90.00
_cell.angle_gamma   90.00
#
_symmetry.space_group_name_H-M   'P 1'
#
loop_
_entity.id
_entity.type
_entity.pdbx_description
1 polymer ?
#
loop_
_entity_poly.entity_id
_entity_poly.type
_entity_poly.pdbx_seq_one_letter_code
_entity_poly.pdbx_strand_id
1 'polypeptide(L)'
;MKQKTEQLHFQLPTQDCWSHIWRQPAFKFMYSNHHNGERFLNSLPRPEGPRRADLFKWLITRKSSTWKMDVNNNEHAESAPAKRAIPQDRPEASIDDWKVWFVGHATVLLQIGPYNLLTDPVWGEYASPKQGKGPKRVIPAGIALEELPTIHAVLLSHNHYDHMDLTTLQWLHDKFAMPIYTGLGNSWYLPKSFHVLEMDWWQSSLLHDLKIIYTPAQHFSGRGLRDQNRALWGGFSVLAGQDHCFFAGDTGYSPHFKEIQSRLGAPRISLLPIGSYEPRELMRYMHLNPQDAFQAHQDLRSKCSLAIHYRTFQLTDESREQPELDLKVAMKNTSKLMTPFICVREGRRLVV
;
A
#
# COMPACT_ATOMS: atom_id res chain seq x y z
N MET A 1 3.93 -27.92 32.30
CA MET A 1 4.49 -27.06 31.26
C MET A 1 3.64 -25.80 31.19
N LYS A 2 4.15 -24.63 31.60
CA LYS A 2 3.45 -23.37 31.38
C LYS A 2 3.42 -23.15 29.86
N GLN A 3 2.24 -23.15 29.24
CA GLN A 3 2.09 -22.65 27.86
C GLN A 3 2.72 -21.26 27.84
N LYS A 4 3.81 -21.08 27.09
CA LYS A 4 4.28 -19.74 26.76
C LYS A 4 3.14 -19.12 25.97
N THR A 5 2.46 -18.14 26.54
CA THR A 5 1.56 -17.27 25.80
C THR A 5 2.40 -16.67 24.68
N GLU A 6 2.05 -16.98 23.44
CA GLU A 6 2.76 -16.46 22.26
C GLU A 6 2.61 -14.94 22.27
N GLN A 7 3.73 -14.23 22.18
CA GLN A 7 3.73 -12.77 22.23
C GLN A 7 3.20 -12.25 20.89
N LEU A 8 2.04 -11.59 20.91
CA LEU A 8 1.42 -11.01 19.71
C LEU A 8 2.06 -9.66 19.35
N HIS A 9 2.53 -9.54 18.11
CA HIS A 9 3.15 -8.34 17.58
C HIS A 9 2.22 -7.61 16.61
N PHE A 10 1.67 -6.48 17.06
CA PHE A 10 0.93 -5.52 16.22
C PHE A 10 1.80 -4.36 15.73
N GLN A 11 3.05 -4.31 16.17
CA GLN A 11 4.07 -3.39 15.69
C GLN A 11 5.46 -3.99 15.92
N LEU A 12 6.43 -3.60 15.11
CA LEU A 12 7.82 -4.01 15.23
C LEU A 12 8.76 -2.79 15.32
N PRO A 13 9.88 -2.90 16.07
CA PRO A 13 10.96 -1.93 15.97
C PRO A 13 11.45 -1.81 14.52
N THR A 14 11.69 -0.58 14.10
CA THR A 14 12.13 -0.26 12.73
C THR A 14 13.59 -0.66 12.55
N GLN A 15 13.87 -1.48 11.54
CA GLN A 15 15.21 -1.93 11.21
C GLN A 15 16.05 -0.75 10.71
N ASP A 16 17.32 -0.72 11.13
CA ASP A 16 18.28 0.25 10.63
C ASP A 16 18.68 -0.09 9.18
N CYS A 17 18.45 0.87 8.28
CA CYS A 17 18.94 0.80 6.90
C CYS A 17 19.55 2.14 6.44
N TRP A 18 20.33 2.81 7.29
CA TRP A 18 21.01 4.09 6.95
C TRP A 18 21.77 4.06 5.62
N SER A 19 22.33 2.91 5.26
CA SER A 19 23.05 2.75 4.00
C SER A 19 22.18 3.12 2.79
N HIS A 20 20.86 2.94 2.85
CA HIS A 20 19.94 3.23 1.74
C HIS A 20 19.89 4.73 1.41
N ILE A 21 20.12 5.61 2.39
CA ILE A 21 20.06 7.07 2.19
C ILE A 21 21.11 7.56 1.17
N TRP A 22 22.26 6.90 1.16
CA TRP A 22 23.40 7.29 0.33
C TRP A 22 23.57 6.41 -0.90
N ARG A 23 22.74 5.37 -1.07
CA ARG A 23 22.83 4.45 -2.20
C ARG A 23 22.50 5.15 -3.51
N GLN A 24 23.20 4.73 -4.57
CA GLN A 24 22.96 5.13 -5.95
C GLN A 24 22.89 3.87 -6.83
N PRO A 25 21.78 3.11 -6.79
CA PRO A 25 21.66 1.82 -7.49
C PRO A 25 21.74 1.91 -9.01
N ALA A 26 22.78 1.39 -9.65
CA ALA A 26 22.89 1.40 -11.12
C ALA A 26 22.11 0.24 -11.76
N PHE A 27 21.10 0.57 -12.56
CA PHE A 27 20.33 -0.40 -13.33
C PHE A 27 20.58 -0.23 -14.82
N LYS A 28 20.62 -1.35 -15.55
CA LYS A 28 20.64 -1.35 -17.02
C LYS A 28 19.29 -1.86 -17.51
N PHE A 29 18.28 -0.99 -17.47
CA PHE A 29 17.00 -1.26 -18.14
C PHE A 29 17.04 -0.71 -19.55
N MET A 30 16.34 -1.38 -20.47
CA MET A 30 16.16 -0.87 -21.83
C MET A 30 15.39 0.45 -21.80
N TYR A 31 15.61 1.29 -22.81
CA TYR A 31 14.80 2.49 -23.00
C TYR A 31 13.35 2.10 -23.27
N SER A 32 12.42 2.78 -22.61
CA SER A 32 10.98 2.60 -22.79
C SER A 32 10.26 3.95 -22.67
N ASN A 33 8.95 3.96 -22.86
CA ASN A 33 8.13 5.16 -22.69
C ASN A 33 8.15 5.71 -21.26
N HIS A 34 8.56 4.90 -20.28
CA HIS A 34 8.58 5.24 -18.86
C HIS A 34 9.97 5.00 -18.24
N HIS A 35 11.03 4.80 -19.02
CA HIS A 35 12.41 4.71 -18.54
C HIS A 35 13.40 5.34 -19.53
N ASN A 36 14.16 6.34 -19.08
CA ASN A 36 15.06 7.16 -19.92
C ASN A 36 16.54 6.71 -19.91
N GLY A 37 16.82 5.48 -19.48
CA GLY A 37 18.18 4.95 -19.34
C GLY A 37 18.83 5.24 -17.98
N GLU A 38 18.33 6.21 -17.21
CA GLU A 38 18.80 6.49 -15.84
C GLU A 38 17.70 6.30 -14.78
N ARG A 39 16.47 6.72 -15.10
CA ARG A 39 15.33 6.81 -14.17
C ARG A 39 14.02 6.47 -14.86
N PHE A 40 13.08 6.02 -14.04
CA PHE A 40 11.69 5.85 -14.42
C PHE A 40 10.94 7.20 -14.45
N LEU A 41 9.92 7.27 -15.29
CA LEU A 41 9.12 8.45 -15.58
C LEU A 41 7.62 8.12 -15.48
N ASN A 42 6.81 9.08 -15.05
CA ASN A 42 5.36 8.96 -15.15
C ASN A 42 4.89 9.20 -16.58
N SER A 43 3.78 8.55 -16.96
CA SER A 43 3.12 8.78 -18.25
C SER A 43 2.57 10.20 -18.38
N LEU A 44 2.03 10.77 -17.30
CA LEU A 44 1.72 12.20 -17.26
C LEU A 44 2.92 12.97 -16.72
N PRO A 45 3.41 13.98 -17.47
CA PRO A 45 4.48 14.84 -16.99
C PRO A 45 4.00 15.70 -15.81
N ARG A 46 4.95 16.14 -14.99
CA ARG A 46 4.66 17.05 -13.89
C ARG A 46 4.13 18.38 -14.45
N PRO A 47 2.96 18.85 -14.01
CA PRO A 47 2.46 20.15 -14.44
C PRO A 47 3.39 21.27 -13.96
N GLU A 48 3.30 22.43 -14.61
CA GLU A 48 3.91 23.64 -14.08
C GLU A 48 3.34 23.94 -12.68
N GLY A 49 4.21 24.27 -11.73
CA GLY A 49 3.80 24.38 -10.33
C GLY A 49 4.97 24.29 -9.35
N PRO A 50 4.69 23.86 -8.10
CA PRO A 50 5.68 23.85 -7.04
C PRO A 50 6.90 23.01 -7.39
N ARG A 51 8.09 23.57 -7.15
CA ARG A 51 9.37 22.95 -7.45
C ARG A 51 9.82 22.06 -6.29
N ARG A 52 10.91 21.31 -6.49
CA ARG A 52 11.55 20.53 -5.42
C ARG A 52 11.89 21.37 -4.18
N ALA A 53 12.23 22.65 -4.39
CA ALA A 53 12.49 23.59 -3.31
C ALA A 53 11.26 23.85 -2.42
N ASP A 54 10.06 23.91 -3.01
CA ASP A 54 8.81 24.11 -2.27
C ASP A 54 8.46 22.88 -1.42
N LEU A 55 8.67 21.69 -1.98
CA LEU A 55 8.52 20.44 -1.23
C LEU A 55 9.51 20.36 -0.06
N PHE A 56 10.77 20.73 -0.28
CA PHE A 56 11.79 20.77 0.77
C PHE A 56 11.44 21.80 1.86
N LYS A 57 11.04 23.01 1.45
CA LYS A 57 10.59 24.07 2.37
C LYS A 57 9.42 23.57 3.21
N TRP A 58 8.42 22.96 2.58
CA TRP A 58 7.28 22.38 3.29
C TRP A 58 7.72 21.30 4.29
N LEU A 59 8.58 20.35 3.90
CA LEU A 59 9.08 19.29 4.78
C LEU A 59 9.74 19.83 6.06
N ILE A 60 10.48 20.94 5.98
CA ILE A 60 11.15 21.54 7.15
C ILE A 60 10.23 22.45 7.97
N THR A 61 9.17 23.02 7.38
CA THR A 61 8.25 23.95 8.08
C THR A 61 6.97 23.31 8.60
N ARG A 62 6.59 22.14 8.08
CA ARG A 62 5.33 21.50 8.43
C ARG A 62 5.29 21.06 9.88
N LYS A 63 4.09 21.01 10.44
CA LYS A 63 3.86 20.48 11.80
C LYS A 63 3.71 18.96 11.72
N SER A 64 4.81 18.24 11.81
CA SER A 64 4.80 16.78 11.94
C SER A 64 4.45 16.31 13.35
N SER A 65 3.97 15.07 13.50
CA SER A 65 3.71 14.41 14.78
C SER A 65 2.68 15.13 15.67
N THR A 66 1.70 15.80 15.04
CA THR A 66 0.57 16.43 15.74
C THR A 66 -0.54 15.45 16.06
N TRP A 67 -0.58 14.30 15.38
CA TRP A 67 -1.51 13.22 15.68
C TRP A 67 -1.13 12.60 17.03
N LYS A 68 -1.88 12.92 18.08
CA LYS A 68 -1.67 12.33 19.41
C LYS A 68 -2.15 10.88 19.41
N MET A 69 -1.32 9.98 19.91
CA MET A 69 -1.78 8.65 20.33
C MET A 69 -2.65 8.83 21.57
N ASP A 70 -3.91 8.46 21.50
CA ASP A 70 -4.79 8.53 22.65
C ASP A 70 -4.70 7.23 23.45
N VAL A 71 -3.60 7.08 24.21
CA VAL A 71 -3.27 5.86 24.98
C VAL A 71 -4.34 5.55 26.05
N ASN A 72 -5.13 6.56 26.45
CA ASN A 72 -6.16 6.45 27.49
C ASN A 72 -7.59 6.32 26.94
N ASN A 73 -7.80 6.50 25.63
CA ASN A 73 -9.12 6.32 25.03
C ASN A 73 -9.33 4.85 24.65
N ASN A 74 -10.58 4.38 24.83
CA ASN A 74 -11.06 3.06 24.47
C ASN A 74 -10.89 2.67 22.98
N GLU A 75 -10.12 3.40 22.15
CA GLU A 75 -9.72 2.96 20.80
C GLU A 75 -8.95 1.61 20.88
N HIS A 76 -8.18 1.38 21.95
CA HIS A 76 -7.58 0.08 22.27
C HIS A 76 -8.58 -0.96 22.81
N ALA A 77 -9.66 -0.53 23.47
CA ALA A 77 -10.68 -1.42 24.05
C ALA A 77 -11.69 -1.94 23.00
N GLU A 78 -11.97 -1.17 21.94
CA GLU A 78 -12.68 -1.65 20.76
C GLU A 78 -11.80 -2.50 19.82
N SER A 79 -10.48 -2.44 20.00
CA SER A 79 -9.48 -3.33 19.38
C SER A 79 -8.95 -4.40 20.34
N ALA A 80 -9.62 -4.61 21.48
CA ALA A 80 -9.26 -5.68 22.41
C ALA A 80 -9.37 -7.06 21.72
N PRO A 81 -8.31 -7.89 21.76
CA PRO A 81 -8.18 -9.10 20.95
C PRO A 81 -9.23 -10.19 21.24
N ALA A 82 -9.94 -10.13 22.37
CA ALA A 82 -10.79 -11.22 22.83
C ALA A 82 -12.10 -11.45 22.04
N LYS A 83 -12.47 -10.57 21.09
CA LYS A 83 -13.72 -10.72 20.28
C LYS A 83 -13.53 -10.53 18.78
N ARG A 84 -12.29 -10.43 18.30
CA ARG A 84 -12.02 -10.18 16.90
C ARG A 84 -11.94 -11.50 16.13
N ALA A 85 -12.62 -11.59 14.98
CA ALA A 85 -12.37 -12.70 14.06
C ALA A 85 -10.92 -12.60 13.56
N ILE A 86 -10.19 -13.72 13.61
CA ILE A 86 -8.82 -13.82 13.13
C ILE A 86 -8.83 -14.45 11.73
N PRO A 87 -8.06 -13.95 10.76
CA PRO A 87 -7.93 -14.62 9.46
C PRO A 87 -7.42 -16.06 9.66
N GLN A 88 -8.04 -17.01 8.98
CA GLN A 88 -7.65 -18.43 9.00
C GLN A 88 -7.20 -18.84 7.60
N ASP A 89 -6.38 -19.89 7.51
CA ASP A 89 -6.11 -20.57 6.25
C ASP A 89 -7.39 -21.20 5.68
N ARG A 90 -7.49 -21.26 4.35
CA ARG A 90 -8.72 -21.64 3.64
C ARG A 90 -8.46 -22.59 2.47
N PRO A 91 -7.75 -23.71 2.67
CA PRO A 91 -7.30 -24.58 1.56
C PRO A 91 -8.45 -25.09 0.67
N GLU A 92 -9.66 -25.22 1.23
CA GLU A 92 -10.85 -25.72 0.52
C GLU A 92 -11.76 -24.60 -0.03
N ALA A 93 -11.36 -23.33 0.05
CA ALA A 93 -12.19 -22.23 -0.44
C ALA A 93 -12.18 -22.17 -1.98
N SER A 94 -13.36 -22.03 -2.57
CA SER A 94 -13.51 -21.78 -4.00
C SER A 94 -12.77 -20.51 -4.42
N ILE A 95 -12.21 -20.49 -5.63
CA ILE A 95 -11.49 -19.34 -6.19
C ILE A 95 -12.35 -18.05 -6.22
N ASP A 96 -13.67 -18.19 -6.24
CA ASP A 96 -14.62 -17.09 -6.21
C ASP A 96 -14.92 -16.54 -4.80
N ASP A 97 -14.42 -17.18 -3.74
CA ASP A 97 -14.73 -16.79 -2.35
C ASP A 97 -13.64 -15.86 -1.77
N TRP A 98 -13.86 -14.55 -1.86
CA TRP A 98 -12.88 -13.53 -1.52
C TRP A 98 -13.14 -12.91 -0.14
N LYS A 99 -12.09 -12.83 0.68
CA LYS A 99 -12.09 -12.08 1.95
C LYS A 99 -10.98 -11.05 1.93
N VAL A 100 -11.30 -9.84 2.35
CA VAL A 100 -10.36 -8.72 2.39
C VAL A 100 -10.26 -8.20 3.81
N TRP A 101 -9.07 -8.21 4.38
CA TRP A 101 -8.81 -7.73 5.73
C TRP A 101 -7.95 -6.48 5.67
N PHE A 102 -8.49 -5.37 6.13
CA PHE A 102 -7.72 -4.14 6.25
C PHE A 102 -6.77 -4.28 7.44
N VAL A 103 -5.46 -4.40 7.24
CA VAL A 103 -4.51 -4.49 8.37
C VAL A 103 -4.18 -3.08 8.87
N GLY A 104 -4.00 -2.13 7.96
CA GLY A 104 -3.74 -0.72 8.26
C GLY A 104 -2.85 -0.10 7.19
N HIS A 105 -2.88 1.24 7.07
CA HIS A 105 -2.16 1.97 6.01
C HIS A 105 -2.47 1.43 4.61
N ALA A 106 -1.47 1.00 3.83
CA ALA A 106 -1.63 0.29 2.56
C ALA A 106 -1.60 -1.24 2.72
N THR A 107 -1.48 -1.75 3.94
CA THR A 107 -1.44 -3.19 4.21
C THR A 107 -2.84 -3.80 4.25
N VAL A 108 -3.11 -4.66 3.27
CA VAL A 108 -4.35 -5.42 3.15
C VAL A 108 -4.01 -6.88 2.90
N LEU A 109 -4.61 -7.77 3.71
CA LEU A 109 -4.59 -9.21 3.49
C LEU A 109 -5.76 -9.59 2.56
N LEU A 110 -5.43 -10.05 1.37
CA LEU A 110 -6.34 -10.55 0.36
C LEU A 110 -6.37 -12.07 0.42
N GLN A 111 -7.53 -12.66 0.73
CA GLN A 111 -7.74 -14.10 0.64
C GLN A 111 -8.62 -14.40 -0.58
N ILE A 112 -8.01 -14.86 -1.66
CA ILE A 112 -8.67 -15.20 -2.93
C ILE A 112 -8.70 -16.73 -3.03
N GLY A 113 -9.86 -17.32 -2.72
CA GLY A 113 -9.98 -18.76 -2.53
C GLY A 113 -8.98 -19.26 -1.48
N PRO A 114 -8.07 -20.20 -1.83
CA PRO A 114 -7.09 -20.74 -0.89
C PRO A 114 -5.85 -19.86 -0.71
N TYR A 115 -5.67 -18.82 -1.54
CA TYR A 115 -4.45 -18.03 -1.58
C TYR A 115 -4.56 -16.76 -0.74
N ASN A 116 -3.55 -16.53 0.10
CA ASN A 116 -3.42 -15.33 0.92
C ASN A 116 -2.29 -14.45 0.37
N LEU A 117 -2.60 -13.23 -0.07
CA LEU A 117 -1.65 -12.23 -0.53
C LEU A 117 -1.65 -11.04 0.41
N LEU A 118 -0.49 -10.43 0.63
CA LEU A 118 -0.35 -9.26 1.48
C LEU A 118 0.19 -8.09 0.66
N THR A 119 -0.53 -6.97 0.66
CA THR A 119 -0.11 -5.73 -0.01
C THR A 119 0.76 -4.91 0.93
N ASP A 120 1.85 -4.31 0.43
CA ASP A 120 2.73 -3.35 1.12
C ASP A 120 2.79 -3.53 2.65
N PRO A 121 3.35 -4.65 3.13
CA PRO A 121 3.23 -5.03 4.53
C PRO A 121 4.10 -4.17 5.42
N VAL A 122 3.47 -3.45 6.35
CA VAL A 122 4.15 -2.58 7.32
C VAL A 122 3.59 -2.79 8.72
N TRP A 123 4.44 -3.31 9.62
CA TRP A 123 4.26 -3.34 11.07
C TRP A 123 5.26 -2.42 11.78
N GLY A 124 6.26 -1.86 11.06
CA GLY A 124 7.25 -0.95 11.60
C GLY A 124 6.64 0.22 12.37
N GLU A 125 7.29 0.57 13.48
CA GLU A 125 6.91 1.73 14.31
C GLU A 125 7.17 3.07 13.62
N TYR A 126 8.16 3.14 12.72
CA TYR A 126 8.53 4.34 11.99
C TYR A 126 8.65 4.06 10.50
N ALA A 127 8.04 4.91 9.68
CA ALA A 127 8.26 4.93 8.24
C ALA A 127 9.57 5.68 7.93
N SER A 128 10.72 5.06 8.23
CA SER A 128 12.02 5.73 8.24
C SER A 128 13.20 4.76 8.07
N PRO A 129 14.38 5.23 7.63
CA PRO A 129 15.61 4.43 7.63
C PRO A 129 16.12 4.04 9.02
N LYS A 130 15.57 4.62 10.08
CA LYS A 130 15.99 4.36 11.47
C LYS A 130 14.83 4.49 12.45
N GLN A 131 14.80 3.61 13.44
CA GLN A 131 14.03 3.75 14.67
C GLN A 131 14.20 5.15 15.29
N GLY A 132 13.08 5.74 15.73
CA GLY A 132 13.07 7.03 16.44
C GLY A 132 13.14 8.26 15.53
N LYS A 133 13.15 8.10 14.20
CA LYS A 133 13.14 9.21 13.23
C LYS A 133 11.97 9.09 12.27
N GLY A 134 11.56 10.21 11.69
CA GLY A 134 10.50 10.26 10.68
C GLY A 134 9.10 10.00 11.25
N PRO A 135 8.12 9.76 10.37
CA PRO A 135 6.73 9.53 10.76
C PRO A 135 6.61 8.29 11.66
N LYS A 136 6.13 8.50 12.88
CA LYS A 136 5.81 7.42 13.82
C LYS A 136 4.39 6.92 13.53
N ARG A 137 4.21 5.61 13.54
CA ARG A 137 2.90 4.93 13.53
C ARG A 137 2.07 5.45 14.70
N VAL A 138 0.80 5.78 14.49
CA VAL A 138 -0.13 6.19 15.55
C VAL A 138 -1.21 5.14 15.84
N ILE A 139 -1.48 4.24 14.90
CA ILE A 139 -2.41 3.12 15.06
C ILE A 139 -1.65 1.80 14.85
N PRO A 140 -1.70 0.85 15.79
CA PRO A 140 -1.10 -0.48 15.62
C PRO A 140 -1.71 -1.20 14.42
N ALA A 141 -1.01 -2.20 13.87
CA ALA A 141 -1.62 -3.07 12.88
C ALA A 141 -2.90 -3.70 13.46
N GLY A 142 -3.89 -3.96 12.62
CA GLY A 142 -5.17 -4.54 13.04
C GLY A 142 -5.14 -6.05 13.26
N ILE A 143 -4.08 -6.72 12.80
CA ILE A 143 -3.84 -8.16 12.90
C ILE A 143 -2.39 -8.35 13.38
N ALA A 144 -2.17 -9.22 14.37
CA ALA A 144 -0.82 -9.53 14.83
C ALA A 144 -0.09 -10.37 13.76
N LEU A 145 1.23 -10.25 13.69
CA LEU A 145 2.04 -11.04 12.76
C LEU A 145 1.84 -12.55 12.98
N GLU A 146 1.80 -12.98 14.25
CA GLU A 146 1.59 -14.37 14.66
C GLU A 146 0.23 -14.92 14.19
N GLU A 147 -0.77 -14.05 14.09
CA GLU A 147 -2.15 -14.35 13.69
C GLU A 147 -2.36 -14.34 12.17
N LEU A 148 -1.34 -14.02 11.37
CA LEU A 148 -1.44 -14.10 9.92
C LEU A 148 -1.59 -15.57 9.47
N PRO A 149 -2.49 -15.85 8.50
CA PRO A 149 -2.52 -17.14 7.83
C PRO A 149 -1.27 -17.33 6.98
N THR A 150 -1.10 -18.49 6.36
CA THR A 150 0.04 -18.75 5.47
C THR A 150 0.05 -17.76 4.32
N ILE A 151 1.03 -16.86 4.28
CA ILE A 151 1.14 -15.84 3.22
C ILE A 151 1.83 -16.45 2.00
N HIS A 152 1.12 -16.48 0.88
CA HIS A 152 1.58 -17.10 -0.37
C HIS A 152 2.36 -16.13 -1.25
N ALA A 153 2.11 -14.82 -1.11
CA ALA A 153 2.86 -13.79 -1.81
C ALA A 153 2.72 -12.42 -1.14
N VAL A 154 3.73 -11.58 -1.34
CA VAL A 154 3.67 -10.15 -1.07
C VAL A 154 3.56 -9.37 -2.38
N LEU A 155 2.67 -8.40 -2.42
CA LEU A 155 2.53 -7.42 -3.51
C LEU A 155 3.13 -6.10 -3.04
N LEU A 156 4.32 -5.76 -3.54
CA LEU A 156 5.08 -4.59 -3.11
C LEU A 156 5.07 -3.52 -4.20
N SER A 157 4.28 -2.46 -3.99
CA SER A 157 3.96 -1.44 -4.99
C SER A 157 5.18 -0.60 -5.37
N HIS A 158 5.97 -0.16 -4.39
CA HIS A 158 7.17 0.66 -4.55
C HIS A 158 8.02 0.66 -3.27
N ASN A 159 9.15 1.38 -3.29
CA ASN A 159 10.17 1.31 -2.25
C ASN A 159 10.10 2.39 -1.15
N HIS A 160 9.03 3.16 -0.98
CA HIS A 160 8.97 4.10 0.16
C HIS A 160 8.91 3.36 1.50
N TYR A 161 9.33 4.02 2.58
CA TYR A 161 9.51 3.38 3.90
C TYR A 161 8.19 2.92 4.53
N ASP A 162 7.08 3.55 4.20
CA ASP A 162 5.72 3.20 4.64
C ASP A 162 5.05 2.15 3.74
N HIS A 163 5.76 1.59 2.76
CA HIS A 163 5.29 0.50 1.89
C HIS A 163 6.25 -0.69 1.87
N MET A 164 7.55 -0.42 1.83
CA MET A 164 8.65 -1.39 1.91
C MET A 164 9.32 -1.29 3.29
N ASP A 165 8.71 -1.96 4.27
CA ASP A 165 9.24 -2.12 5.61
C ASP A 165 10.10 -3.39 5.71
N LEU A 166 11.42 -3.21 5.80
CA LEU A 166 12.36 -4.32 5.81
C LEU A 166 12.21 -5.22 7.05
N THR A 167 11.83 -4.67 8.21
CA THR A 167 11.63 -5.51 9.40
C THR A 167 10.47 -6.47 9.18
N THR A 168 9.36 -5.95 8.66
CA THR A 168 8.17 -6.76 8.38
C THR A 168 8.45 -7.79 7.30
N LEU A 169 9.10 -7.37 6.20
CA LEU A 169 9.43 -8.28 5.10
C LEU A 169 10.39 -9.40 5.55
N GLN A 170 11.36 -9.10 6.42
CA GLN A 170 12.24 -10.12 6.99
C GLN A 170 11.48 -11.10 7.88
N TRP A 171 10.62 -10.62 8.78
CA TRP A 171 9.78 -11.49 9.62
C TRP A 171 8.91 -12.43 8.78
N LEU A 172 8.28 -11.87 7.74
CA LEU A 172 7.45 -12.60 6.79
C LEU A 172 8.25 -13.66 6.01
N HIS A 173 9.45 -13.30 5.55
CA HIS A 173 10.36 -14.22 4.87
C HIS A 173 10.78 -15.38 5.78
N ASP A 174 11.15 -15.09 7.03
CA ASP A 174 11.60 -16.11 7.99
C ASP A 174 10.48 -17.10 8.33
N LYS A 175 9.21 -16.63 8.36
CA LYS A 175 8.05 -17.48 8.66
C LYS A 175 7.54 -18.27 7.45
N PHE A 176 7.46 -17.64 6.27
CA PHE A 176 6.73 -18.18 5.12
C PHE A 176 7.58 -18.40 3.86
N ALA A 177 8.75 -17.76 3.76
CA ALA A 177 9.65 -17.81 2.59
C ALA A 177 8.94 -17.52 1.25
N MET A 178 7.93 -16.63 1.27
CA MET A 178 7.08 -16.35 0.11
C MET A 178 7.81 -15.53 -0.97
N PRO A 179 7.37 -15.60 -2.24
CA PRO A 179 7.77 -14.65 -3.26
C PRO A 179 7.23 -13.24 -3.01
N ILE A 180 8.04 -12.23 -3.37
CA ILE A 180 7.66 -10.81 -3.41
C ILE A 180 7.53 -10.39 -4.87
N TYR A 181 6.35 -9.94 -5.28
CA TYR A 181 6.10 -9.34 -6.58
C TYR A 181 6.25 -7.83 -6.48
N THR A 182 7.03 -7.23 -7.37
CA THR A 182 7.33 -5.78 -7.32
C THR A 182 7.74 -5.21 -8.68
N GLY A 183 7.92 -3.89 -8.74
CA GLY A 183 8.41 -3.21 -9.94
C GLY A 183 9.91 -3.41 -10.16
N LEU A 184 10.37 -3.21 -11.40
CA LEU A 184 11.78 -3.19 -11.79
C LEU A 184 12.67 -2.37 -10.83
N GLY A 185 13.80 -2.94 -10.38
CA GLY A 185 14.81 -2.28 -9.54
C GLY A 185 14.55 -2.31 -8.03
N ASN A 186 13.38 -2.74 -7.55
CA ASN A 186 13.06 -2.80 -6.12
C ASN A 186 13.83 -3.90 -5.36
N SER A 187 14.21 -5.01 -6.01
CA SER A 187 15.02 -6.10 -5.43
C SER A 187 16.38 -5.63 -4.91
N TRP A 188 16.88 -4.49 -5.39
CA TRP A 188 18.14 -3.92 -4.93
C TRP A 188 18.12 -3.46 -3.46
N TYR A 189 16.93 -3.15 -2.94
CA TYR A 189 16.72 -2.72 -1.56
C TYR A 189 16.36 -3.87 -0.64
N LEU A 190 16.23 -5.09 -1.18
CA LEU A 190 15.84 -6.29 -0.45
C LEU A 190 17.05 -7.23 -0.26
N PRO A 191 17.08 -8.00 0.84
CA PRO A 191 18.07 -9.06 1.02
C PRO A 191 18.12 -10.03 -0.17
N LYS A 192 19.32 -10.48 -0.54
CA LYS A 192 19.52 -11.41 -1.68
C LYS A 192 18.92 -12.80 -1.45
N SER A 193 18.61 -13.16 -0.20
CA SER A 193 17.91 -14.40 0.14
C SER A 193 16.42 -14.36 -0.22
N PHE A 194 15.84 -13.18 -0.43
CA PHE A 194 14.42 -13.08 -0.76
C PHE A 194 14.19 -13.52 -2.22
N HIS A 195 13.11 -14.27 -2.43
CA HIS A 195 12.63 -14.56 -3.78
C HIS A 195 11.83 -13.36 -4.28
N VAL A 196 12.42 -12.57 -5.18
CA VAL A 196 11.81 -11.33 -5.70
C VAL A 196 11.56 -11.46 -7.20
N LEU A 197 10.32 -11.23 -7.62
CA LEU A 197 9.92 -11.15 -9.02
C LEU A 197 9.68 -9.68 -9.38
N GLU A 198 10.59 -9.14 -10.19
CA GLU A 198 10.47 -7.78 -10.72
C GLU A 198 9.72 -7.77 -12.05
N MET A 199 8.74 -6.90 -12.17
CA MET A 199 7.90 -6.76 -13.35
C MET A 199 7.91 -5.31 -13.83
N ASP A 200 7.85 -5.15 -15.14
CA ASP A 200 7.52 -3.86 -15.74
C ASP A 200 6.00 -3.64 -15.78
N TRP A 201 5.55 -2.42 -16.03
CA TRP A 201 4.13 -2.15 -16.23
C TRP A 201 3.54 -3.02 -17.34
N TRP A 202 2.35 -3.57 -17.07
CA TRP A 202 1.61 -4.54 -17.88
C TRP A 202 2.26 -5.92 -18.03
N GLN A 203 3.44 -6.16 -17.45
CA GLN A 203 3.95 -7.52 -17.31
C GLN A 203 3.15 -8.27 -16.26
N SER A 204 3.15 -9.59 -16.42
CA SER A 204 2.41 -10.49 -15.55
C SER A 204 3.21 -11.71 -15.17
N SER A 205 2.96 -12.23 -13.98
CA SER A 205 3.49 -13.50 -13.51
C SER A 205 2.38 -14.32 -12.86
N LEU A 206 2.57 -15.64 -12.82
CA LEU A 206 1.62 -16.57 -12.22
C LEU A 206 1.97 -16.83 -10.76
N LEU A 207 0.93 -16.98 -9.94
CA LEU A 207 0.99 -17.51 -8.58
C LEU A 207 -0.12 -18.56 -8.47
N HIS A 208 0.22 -19.83 -8.70
CA HIS A 208 -0.75 -20.92 -8.82
C HIS A 208 -1.84 -20.58 -9.86
N ASP A 209 -3.11 -20.53 -9.46
CA ASP A 209 -4.26 -20.21 -10.32
C ASP A 209 -4.48 -18.69 -10.51
N LEU A 210 -3.66 -17.86 -9.87
CA LEU A 210 -3.75 -16.41 -9.96
C LEU A 210 -2.78 -15.87 -11.01
N LYS A 211 -3.24 -14.87 -11.76
CA LYS A 211 -2.36 -14.05 -12.60
C LYS A 211 -2.19 -12.68 -11.97
N ILE A 212 -0.96 -12.34 -11.61
CA ILE A 212 -0.58 -11.05 -11.05
C ILE A 212 -0.06 -10.18 -12.18
N ILE A 213 -0.65 -9.00 -12.36
CA ILE A 213 -0.23 -8.00 -13.35
C ILE A 213 0.25 -6.76 -12.60
N TYR A 214 1.44 -6.27 -12.92
CA TYR A 214 1.93 -5.00 -12.39
C TYR A 214 1.36 -3.85 -13.23
N THR A 215 0.64 -2.92 -12.61
CA THR A 215 -0.09 -1.86 -13.33
C THR A 215 0.59 -0.49 -13.16
N PRO A 216 0.43 0.43 -14.11
CA PRO A 216 0.92 1.79 -13.96
C PRO A 216 0.32 2.53 -12.76
N ALA A 217 1.11 3.47 -12.22
CA ALA A 217 0.68 4.44 -11.22
C ALA A 217 1.37 5.80 -11.49
N GLN A 218 0.75 6.87 -11.00
CA GLN A 218 1.28 8.24 -11.07
C GLN A 218 1.98 8.58 -9.75
N HIS A 219 3.23 8.18 -9.59
CA HIS A 219 3.96 8.33 -8.32
C HIS A 219 5.47 8.51 -8.55
N PHE A 220 6.28 8.13 -7.57
CA PHE A 220 7.74 8.16 -7.64
C PHE A 220 8.34 7.08 -6.72
N SER A 221 9.66 6.91 -6.76
CA SER A 221 10.38 6.01 -5.85
C SER A 221 11.54 6.74 -5.18
N GLY A 222 12.01 6.22 -4.05
CA GLY A 222 13.25 6.65 -3.43
C GLY A 222 13.31 6.39 -1.93
N ARG A 223 14.46 5.93 -1.45
CA ARG A 223 14.76 5.73 -0.03
C ARG A 223 15.84 6.67 0.47
N GLY A 224 16.44 7.46 -0.41
CA GLY A 224 17.57 8.31 -0.09
C GLY A 224 17.69 9.55 -0.98
N LEU A 225 18.88 10.13 -1.00
CA LEU A 225 19.17 11.38 -1.69
C LEU A 225 19.60 11.16 -3.16
N ARG A 226 19.98 9.94 -3.53
CA ARG A 226 20.63 9.62 -4.82
C ARG A 226 19.94 8.49 -5.60
N ASP A 227 18.76 8.08 -5.17
CA ASP A 227 18.03 6.94 -5.71
C ASP A 227 16.61 7.28 -6.19
N GLN A 228 16.30 8.56 -6.27
CA GLN A 228 15.00 9.02 -6.73
C GLN A 228 14.69 8.51 -8.14
N ASN A 229 13.54 7.85 -8.27
CA ASN A 229 13.00 7.24 -9.49
C ASN A 229 13.91 6.19 -10.13
N ARG A 230 14.82 5.56 -9.38
CA ARG A 230 15.66 4.50 -9.94
C ARG A 230 14.98 3.14 -9.97
N ALA A 231 14.00 2.91 -9.10
CA ALA A 231 13.14 1.74 -9.14
C ALA A 231 11.74 2.13 -9.61
N LEU A 232 11.02 1.20 -10.22
CA LEU A 232 9.68 1.42 -10.72
C LEU A 232 8.67 1.37 -9.57
N TRP A 233 7.63 2.20 -9.69
CA TRP A 233 6.45 2.23 -8.81
C TRP A 233 5.22 1.82 -9.63
N GLY A 234 4.16 1.38 -8.96
CA GLY A 234 2.99 0.85 -9.65
C GLY A 234 1.94 0.34 -8.68
N GLY A 235 0.91 -0.28 -9.25
CA GLY A 235 -0.08 -1.06 -8.53
C GLY A 235 -0.07 -2.52 -8.99
N PHE A 236 -1.07 -3.28 -8.57
CA PHE A 236 -1.27 -4.66 -9.01
C PHE A 236 -2.72 -4.92 -9.38
N SER A 237 -2.92 -5.74 -10.40
CA SER A 237 -4.19 -6.47 -10.58
C SER A 237 -3.96 -7.95 -10.39
N VAL A 238 -4.67 -8.55 -9.43
CA VAL A 238 -4.65 -10.00 -9.16
C VAL A 238 -5.90 -10.60 -9.78
N LEU A 239 -5.74 -11.28 -10.90
CA LEU A 239 -6.82 -11.90 -11.65
C LEU A 239 -7.06 -13.32 -11.12
N ALA A 240 -8.33 -13.67 -10.91
CA ALA A 240 -8.79 -15.01 -10.60
C ALA A 240 -10.06 -15.28 -11.43
N GLY A 241 -9.96 -16.15 -12.43
CA GLY A 241 -11.02 -16.33 -13.41
C GLY A 241 -11.30 -15.05 -14.21
N GLN A 242 -12.54 -14.57 -14.16
CA GLN A 242 -13.00 -13.36 -14.88
C GLN A 242 -12.98 -12.09 -14.01
N ASP A 243 -12.69 -12.22 -12.72
CA ASP A 243 -12.63 -11.11 -11.78
C ASP A 243 -11.18 -10.76 -11.43
N HIS A 244 -10.97 -9.54 -10.95
CA HIS A 244 -9.68 -9.14 -10.39
C HIS A 244 -9.83 -8.22 -9.18
N CYS A 245 -8.85 -8.31 -8.28
CA CYS A 245 -8.61 -7.29 -7.26
C CYS A 245 -7.59 -6.30 -7.81
N PHE A 246 -7.90 -5.01 -7.75
CA PHE A 246 -6.96 -3.95 -8.11
C PHE A 246 -6.40 -3.30 -6.83
N PHE A 247 -5.09 -3.29 -6.68
CA PHE A 247 -4.37 -2.56 -5.64
C PHE A 247 -3.62 -1.39 -6.26
N ALA A 248 -3.98 -0.16 -5.92
CA ALA A 248 -3.41 1.02 -6.57
C ALA A 248 -1.98 1.38 -6.11
N GLY A 249 -1.52 0.86 -4.96
CA GLY A 249 -0.36 1.43 -4.28
C GLY A 249 -0.59 2.90 -3.93
N ASP A 250 0.46 3.69 -4.01
CA ASP A 250 0.37 5.15 -3.99
C ASP A 250 0.35 5.71 -5.40
N THR A 251 -0.56 6.65 -5.65
CA THR A 251 -0.72 7.26 -6.96
C THR A 251 -1.44 8.59 -6.87
N GLY A 252 -1.12 9.51 -7.78
CA GLY A 252 -1.97 10.63 -8.16
C GLY A 252 -3.02 10.21 -9.16
N TYR A 253 -3.96 11.11 -9.46
CA TYR A 253 -5.00 10.83 -10.45
C TYR A 253 -4.45 10.93 -11.88
N SER A 254 -4.73 9.93 -12.72
CA SER A 254 -4.18 9.84 -14.07
C SER A 254 -5.00 8.88 -14.96
N PRO A 255 -4.92 8.96 -16.30
CA PRO A 255 -5.65 8.10 -17.24
C PRO A 255 -5.47 6.58 -17.05
N HIS A 256 -4.44 6.14 -16.33
CA HIS A 256 -4.19 4.72 -16.09
C HIS A 256 -5.38 4.00 -15.46
N PHE A 257 -6.23 4.67 -14.65
CA PHE A 257 -7.45 4.05 -14.12
C PHE A 257 -8.43 3.59 -15.21
N LYS A 258 -8.66 4.44 -16.23
CA LYS A 258 -9.49 4.09 -17.39
C LYS A 258 -8.81 3.02 -18.25
N GLU A 259 -7.49 3.07 -18.37
CA GLU A 259 -6.72 2.06 -19.09
C GLU A 259 -6.82 0.68 -18.42
N ILE A 260 -6.69 0.61 -17.08
CA ILE A 260 -6.87 -0.61 -16.29
C ILE A 260 -8.28 -1.16 -16.52
N GLN A 261 -9.31 -0.32 -16.42
CA GLN A 261 -10.70 -0.73 -16.68
C GLN A 261 -10.89 -1.27 -18.10
N SER A 262 -10.30 -0.61 -19.11
CA SER A 262 -10.42 -1.01 -20.50
C SER A 262 -9.69 -2.31 -20.81
N ARG A 263 -8.57 -2.59 -20.14
CA ARG A 263 -7.75 -3.79 -20.39
C ARG A 263 -8.20 -5.00 -19.58
N LEU A 264 -8.60 -4.79 -18.33
CA LEU A 264 -8.81 -5.86 -17.35
C LEU A 264 -10.28 -5.99 -16.91
N GLY A 265 -11.14 -5.05 -17.29
CA GLY A 265 -12.53 -5.01 -16.84
C GLY A 265 -12.71 -4.27 -15.53
N ALA A 266 -13.91 -4.39 -14.96
CA ALA A 266 -14.24 -3.79 -13.67
C ALA A 266 -13.67 -4.62 -12.52
N PRO A 267 -12.84 -4.04 -11.63
CA PRO A 267 -12.36 -4.76 -10.45
C PRO A 267 -13.53 -5.21 -9.57
N ARG A 268 -13.47 -6.45 -9.07
CA ARG A 268 -14.40 -6.92 -8.02
C ARG A 268 -14.20 -6.10 -6.76
N ILE A 269 -12.94 -5.82 -6.43
CA ILE A 269 -12.57 -4.86 -5.38
C ILE A 269 -11.35 -4.04 -5.81
N SER A 270 -11.39 -2.73 -5.57
CA SER A 270 -10.26 -1.82 -5.72
C SER A 270 -9.79 -1.31 -4.36
N LEU A 271 -8.50 -1.41 -4.07
CA LEU A 271 -7.85 -0.82 -2.89
C LEU A 271 -7.28 0.53 -3.32
N LEU A 272 -7.90 1.63 -2.89
CA LEU A 272 -7.58 2.99 -3.35
C LEU A 272 -7.11 3.88 -2.18
N PRO A 273 -5.95 4.56 -2.31
CA PRO A 273 -5.45 5.46 -1.28
C PRO A 273 -6.34 6.71 -1.16
N ILE A 274 -6.56 7.17 0.07
CA ILE A 274 -7.35 8.37 0.34
C ILE A 274 -6.63 9.41 1.21
N GLY A 275 -5.44 9.10 1.74
CA GLY A 275 -4.63 10.01 2.55
C GLY A 275 -3.40 10.53 1.79
N SER A 276 -2.55 11.25 2.52
CA SER A 276 -1.30 11.81 2.01
C SER A 276 -1.46 12.91 0.96
N TYR A 277 -2.51 13.73 1.07
CA TYR A 277 -2.91 14.66 0.00
C TYR A 277 -2.76 16.16 0.31
N GLU A 278 -2.46 16.57 1.54
CA GLU A 278 -2.21 17.98 1.87
C GLU A 278 -0.71 18.33 2.05
N PRO A 279 -0.26 19.52 1.62
CA PRO A 279 -1.02 20.54 0.90
C PRO A 279 -1.28 20.14 -0.55
N ARG A 280 -2.51 20.37 -1.03
CA ARG A 280 -2.96 19.88 -2.36
C ARG A 280 -2.02 20.27 -3.50
N GLU A 281 -1.50 21.50 -3.52
CA GLU A 281 -0.62 21.98 -4.59
C GLU A 281 0.70 21.20 -4.70
N LEU A 282 1.20 20.65 -3.58
CA LEU A 282 2.42 19.85 -3.57
C LEU A 282 2.14 18.37 -3.86
N MET A 283 1.04 17.84 -3.31
CA MET A 283 0.76 16.42 -3.31
C MET A 283 -0.03 15.94 -4.52
N ARG A 284 -0.75 16.83 -5.22
CA ARG A 284 -1.66 16.44 -6.32
C ARG A 284 -1.07 15.64 -7.45
N TYR A 285 0.21 15.83 -7.69
CA TYR A 285 0.89 15.11 -8.73
C TYR A 285 1.15 13.64 -8.37
N MET A 286 1.17 13.29 -7.09
CA MET A 286 1.65 11.99 -6.60
C MET A 286 0.65 11.26 -5.70
N HIS A 287 -0.35 11.95 -5.14
CA HIS A 287 -1.37 11.39 -4.26
C HIS A 287 -2.79 11.85 -4.64
N LEU A 288 -3.71 10.88 -4.69
CA LEU A 288 -5.15 11.11 -4.69
C LEU A 288 -5.54 11.85 -3.40
N ASN A 289 -6.45 12.81 -3.50
CA ASN A 289 -7.32 13.12 -2.37
C ASN A 289 -8.57 12.22 -2.42
N PRO A 290 -9.46 12.24 -1.41
CA PRO A 290 -10.66 11.41 -1.41
C PRO A 290 -11.61 11.66 -2.59
N GLN A 291 -11.67 12.89 -3.12
CA GLN A 291 -12.45 13.20 -4.32
C GLN A 291 -11.87 12.54 -5.57
N ASP A 292 -10.55 12.59 -5.74
CA ASP A 292 -9.82 11.94 -6.83
C ASP A 292 -9.93 10.42 -6.73
N ALA A 293 -9.85 9.87 -5.50
CA ALA A 293 -10.05 8.44 -5.24
C ALA A 293 -11.47 8.01 -5.62
N PHE A 294 -12.49 8.82 -5.31
CA PHE A 294 -13.86 8.56 -5.73
C PHE A 294 -14.04 8.68 -7.25
N GLN A 295 -13.31 9.57 -7.92
CA GLN A 295 -13.27 9.61 -9.38
C GLN A 295 -12.59 8.36 -9.97
N ALA A 296 -11.48 7.91 -9.38
CA ALA A 296 -10.80 6.68 -9.78
C ALA A 296 -11.70 5.45 -9.62
N HIS A 297 -12.46 5.36 -8.52
CA HIS A 297 -13.46 4.32 -8.30
C HIS A 297 -14.48 4.24 -9.46
N GLN A 298 -15.00 5.40 -9.90
CA GLN A 298 -15.96 5.49 -11.01
C GLN A 298 -15.33 5.13 -12.36
N ASP A 299 -14.12 5.61 -12.64
CA ASP A 299 -13.40 5.32 -13.90
C ASP A 299 -13.03 3.85 -14.02
N LEU A 300 -12.66 3.21 -12.90
CA LEU A 300 -12.45 1.76 -12.81
C LEU A 300 -13.76 0.96 -12.94
N ARG A 301 -14.91 1.62 -12.74
CA ARG A 301 -16.22 0.97 -12.56
C ARG A 301 -16.16 -0.13 -11.50
N SER A 302 -15.43 0.12 -10.41
CA SER A 302 -15.17 -0.88 -9.38
C SER A 302 -16.49 -1.37 -8.79
N LYS A 303 -16.66 -2.70 -8.66
CA LYS A 303 -17.84 -3.28 -8.00
C LYS A 303 -17.86 -2.97 -6.51
N CYS A 304 -16.69 -2.78 -5.91
CA CYS A 304 -16.47 -2.30 -4.55
C CYS A 304 -15.10 -1.62 -4.48
N SER A 305 -14.95 -0.61 -3.62
CA SER A 305 -13.64 -0.07 -3.24
C SER A 305 -13.42 -0.09 -1.74
N LEU A 306 -12.19 -0.40 -1.32
CA LEU A 306 -11.72 -0.26 0.05
C LEU A 306 -10.71 0.88 0.13
N ALA A 307 -10.93 1.82 1.05
CA ALA A 307 -10.00 2.91 1.31
C ALA A 307 -8.74 2.41 2.03
N ILE A 308 -7.57 2.88 1.58
CA ILE A 308 -6.26 2.59 2.18
C ILE A 308 -5.45 3.90 2.35
N HIS A 309 -4.22 3.79 2.87
CA HIS A 309 -3.24 4.88 3.03
C HIS A 309 -3.72 6.03 3.94
N TYR A 310 -4.46 5.70 5.01
CA TYR A 310 -4.97 6.70 5.96
C TYR A 310 -4.81 6.25 7.41
N ARG A 311 -4.89 7.21 8.33
CA ARG A 311 -4.91 7.05 9.80
C ARG A 311 -3.68 6.45 10.49
N THR A 312 -2.74 5.86 9.76
CA THR A 312 -1.63 5.10 10.36
C THR A 312 -0.38 5.92 10.62
N PHE A 313 0.06 6.72 9.63
CA PHE A 313 1.23 7.60 9.73
C PHE A 313 0.84 9.02 9.33
N GLN A 314 1.36 10.02 10.03
CA GLN A 314 1.19 11.42 9.63
C GLN A 314 2.22 11.78 8.54
N LEU A 315 1.89 11.46 7.28
CA LEU A 315 2.75 11.69 6.13
C LEU A 315 2.61 13.11 5.55
N THR A 316 1.50 13.78 5.84
CA THR A 316 1.09 15.08 5.28
C THR A 316 0.30 15.91 6.30
N ASP A 317 -0.28 17.03 5.86
CA ASP A 317 -0.82 18.06 6.76
C ASP A 317 -2.29 17.87 7.14
N GLU A 318 -3.05 17.00 6.48
CA GLU A 318 -4.42 16.71 6.87
C GLU A 318 -4.51 16.03 8.25
N SER A 319 -5.66 16.17 8.90
CA SER A 319 -5.90 15.51 10.19
C SER A 319 -6.16 14.01 10.00
N ARG A 320 -5.92 13.20 11.05
CA ARG A 320 -6.01 11.73 11.02
C ARG A 320 -7.31 11.21 10.41
N GLU A 321 -8.45 11.77 10.81
CA GLU A 321 -9.79 11.31 10.38
C GLU A 321 -10.32 12.09 9.16
N GLN A 322 -9.63 13.14 8.70
CA GLN A 322 -10.06 13.97 7.57
C GLN A 322 -10.31 13.16 6.27
N PRO A 323 -9.43 12.20 5.88
CA PRO A 323 -9.65 11.43 4.66
C PRO A 323 -11.02 10.74 4.59
N GLU A 324 -11.48 10.16 5.71
CA GLU A 324 -12.77 9.48 5.76
C GLU A 324 -13.94 10.46 5.66
N LEU A 325 -13.82 11.63 6.30
CA LEU A 325 -14.84 12.68 6.22
C LEU A 325 -14.98 13.22 4.80
N ASP A 326 -13.86 13.50 4.14
CA ASP A 326 -13.82 14.01 2.78
C ASP A 326 -14.34 12.98 1.78
N LEU A 327 -14.06 11.68 1.98
CA LEU A 327 -14.65 10.63 1.15
C LEU A 327 -16.19 10.60 1.29
N LYS A 328 -16.72 10.71 2.52
CA LYS A 328 -18.16 10.80 2.75
C LYS A 328 -18.78 12.01 2.05
N VAL A 329 -18.07 13.15 2.03
CA VAL A 329 -18.50 14.35 1.29
C VAL A 329 -18.50 14.09 -0.22
N ALA A 330 -17.43 13.52 -0.76
CA ALA A 330 -17.31 13.18 -2.19
C ALA A 330 -18.45 12.25 -2.66
N MET A 331 -18.90 11.34 -1.79
CA MET A 331 -19.97 10.39 -2.10
C MET A 331 -21.39 10.95 -1.88
N LYS A 332 -21.57 12.08 -1.21
CA LYS A 332 -22.87 12.55 -0.70
C LYS A 332 -23.96 12.73 -1.77
N ASN A 333 -23.57 13.15 -2.97
CA ASN A 333 -24.51 13.45 -4.07
C ASN A 333 -24.57 12.34 -5.13
N THR A 334 -24.14 11.14 -4.79
CA THR A 334 -24.07 10.01 -5.73
C THR A 334 -25.39 9.24 -5.78
N SER A 335 -25.62 8.55 -6.89
CA SER A 335 -26.79 7.69 -7.05
C SER A 335 -26.80 6.59 -5.98
N LYS A 336 -27.99 6.20 -5.51
CA LYS A 336 -28.15 5.02 -4.64
C LYS A 336 -27.73 3.70 -5.31
N LEU A 337 -27.61 3.70 -6.64
CA LEU A 337 -27.10 2.57 -7.43
C LEU A 337 -25.57 2.56 -7.54
N MET A 338 -24.88 3.56 -6.96
CA MET A 338 -23.42 3.59 -6.94
C MET A 338 -22.89 2.42 -6.12
N THR A 339 -21.85 1.78 -6.64
CA THR A 339 -21.16 0.71 -5.94
C THR A 339 -20.45 1.25 -4.69
N PRO A 340 -20.30 0.43 -3.63
CA PRO A 340 -19.78 0.91 -2.36
C PRO A 340 -18.29 1.28 -2.46
N PHE A 341 -17.93 2.40 -1.83
CA PHE A 341 -16.54 2.75 -1.48
C PHE A 341 -16.48 2.90 0.04
N ILE A 342 -15.79 1.96 0.69
CA ILE A 342 -15.90 1.69 2.12
C ILE A 342 -14.60 2.07 2.83
N CYS A 343 -14.75 2.78 3.96
CA CYS A 343 -13.72 2.89 5.00
C CYS A 343 -14.01 1.88 6.11
N VAL A 344 -13.03 1.09 6.51
CA VAL A 344 -13.15 0.15 7.63
C VAL A 344 -12.05 0.39 8.65
N ARG A 345 -12.28 0.00 9.90
CA ARG A 345 -11.25 0.09 10.94
C ARG A 345 -10.24 -1.06 10.80
N GLU A 346 -9.02 -0.81 11.24
CA GLU A 346 -7.88 -1.73 11.19
C GLU A 346 -8.26 -3.07 11.81
N GLY A 347 -8.05 -4.14 11.06
CA GLY A 347 -8.29 -5.57 11.24
C GLY A 347 -9.72 -6.03 10.94
N ARG A 348 -10.59 -5.17 10.38
CA ARG A 348 -11.95 -5.56 9.97
C ARG A 348 -11.89 -6.29 8.63
N ARG A 349 -12.82 -7.23 8.46
CA ARG A 349 -12.98 -8.03 7.25
C ARG A 349 -14.14 -7.53 6.40
N LEU A 350 -13.95 -7.55 5.09
CA LEU A 350 -14.98 -7.48 4.06
C LEU A 350 -15.06 -8.81 3.32
N VAL A 351 -16.26 -9.20 2.91
CA VAL A 351 -16.51 -10.30 1.96
C VAL A 351 -17.00 -9.64 0.68
N VAL A 352 -16.41 -9.98 -0.46
CA VAL A 352 -16.62 -9.27 -1.73
C VAL A 352 -16.86 -10.18 -2.91
#